data_AF-A0A7C3NLJ8-F1
#
_entry.id   AF-A0A7C3NLJ8-F1
#
_cell.length_a   1.000
_cell.length_b   1.000
_cell.length_c   1.000
_cell.angle_alpha   90.00
_cell.angle_beta   90.00
_cell.angle_gamma   90.00
#
_symmetry.space_group_name_H-M   'P 1'
#
loop_
_entity.id
_entity.type
_entity.pdbx_description
1 polymer ?
#
loop_
_entity_poly.entity_id
_entity_poly.type
_entity_poly.pdbx_seq_one_letter_code
_entity_poly.pdbx_strand_id
1 'polypeptide(L)'
;MSEVNNRLFVGIKISKALQSDLDSPIPGVKQYYDGTNTNYLQIVNLRNEKIIGRYLDDGFPAANLSDVSRNICSLVKLITRGRRIEEDEVHIYSC
;
A
#
# COMPACT_ATOMS: atom_id res chain seq x y z
N MET A 1 -15.91 -0.09 -25.10
CA MET A 1 -14.76 0.84 -24.99
C MET A 1 -14.08 0.51 -23.70
N SER A 2 -12.93 -0.17 -23.75
CA SER A 2 -12.13 -0.47 -22.56
C SER A 2 -11.50 0.83 -22.10
N GLU A 3 -12.15 1.51 -21.14
CA GLU A 3 -11.47 2.56 -20.38
C GLU A 3 -10.17 1.96 -19.88
N VAL A 4 -9.07 2.56 -20.32
CA VAL A 4 -7.73 2.25 -19.87
C VAL A 4 -7.71 2.67 -18.40
N ASN A 5 -8.11 1.75 -17.53
CA ASN A 5 -8.22 1.93 -16.09
C ASN A 5 -6.82 1.89 -15.46
N ASN A 6 -5.89 2.69 -16.00
CA ASN A 6 -4.48 2.82 -15.59
C ASN A 6 -4.40 3.59 -14.26
N ARG A 7 -5.16 3.14 -13.26
CA ARG A 7 -5.02 3.70 -11.91
C ARG A 7 -3.65 3.34 -11.40
N LEU A 8 -2.90 4.36 -11.00
CA LEU A 8 -1.61 4.16 -10.38
C LEU A 8 -1.81 3.63 -8.97
N PHE A 9 -1.01 2.64 -8.61
CA PHE A 9 -0.97 2.09 -7.26
C PHE A 9 0.38 2.43 -6.64
N VAL A 10 0.36 3.02 -5.45
CA VAL A 10 1.59 3.33 -4.70
C VAL A 10 1.65 2.41 -3.51
N GLY A 11 2.75 1.67 -3.36
CA GLY A 11 2.84 0.67 -2.31
C GLY A 11 4.19 0.01 -2.18
N ILE A 12 4.26 -0.92 -1.24
CA ILE A 12 5.46 -1.69 -0.90
C ILE A 12 5.23 -3.13 -1.30
N LYS A 13 6.23 -3.72 -1.96
CA LYS A 13 6.20 -5.14 -2.29
C LYS A 13 6.23 -5.97 -1.00
N ILE A 14 5.31 -6.91 -0.87
CA ILE A 14 5.22 -7.79 0.28
C ILE A 14 6.32 -8.86 0.18
N SER A 15 7.41 -8.63 0.91
CA SER A 15 8.45 -9.65 1.14
C SER A 15 7.93 -10.77 2.05
N LYS A 16 8.63 -11.92 2.08
CA LYS A 16 8.26 -13.03 2.99
C LYS A 16 8.22 -12.59 4.46
N ALA A 17 9.15 -11.74 4.86
CA ALA A 17 9.19 -11.22 6.22
C ALA A 17 8.00 -10.28 6.50
N LEU A 18 7.66 -9.41 5.55
CA LEU A 18 6.49 -8.54 5.68
C LEU A 18 5.18 -9.34 5.69
N GLN A 19 5.07 -10.40 4.87
CA GLN A 19 3.93 -11.32 4.88
C GLN A 19 3.75 -11.95 6.27
N SER A 20 4.83 -12.44 6.89
CA SER A 20 4.77 -13.00 8.25
C SER A 20 4.24 -12.01 9.29
N ASP A 21 4.60 -10.74 9.16
CA ASP A 21 4.11 -9.69 10.07
C ASP A 21 2.62 -9.37 9.82
N LEU A 22 2.20 -9.40 8.54
CA LEU A 22 0.81 -9.21 8.13
C LEU A 22 -0.11 -10.38 8.47
N ASP A 23 0.44 -11.61 8.58
CA ASP A 23 -0.28 -12.82 8.99
C ASP A 23 -0.51 -12.86 10.50
N SER A 24 0.23 -12.07 11.29
CA SER A 24 0.04 -11.89 12.74
C SER A 24 -0.14 -10.41 13.11
N PRO A 25 -1.16 -9.72 12.55
CA PRO A 25 -1.34 -8.29 12.74
C PRO A 25 -1.69 -7.98 14.20
N ILE A 26 -1.61 -6.71 14.58
CA ILE A 26 -2.17 -6.25 15.85
C ILE A 26 -3.69 -6.47 15.84
N PRO A 27 -4.30 -6.99 16.92
CA PRO A 27 -5.75 -7.07 17.02
C PRO A 27 -6.41 -5.69 16.76
N GLY A 28 -7.41 -5.65 15.87
CA GLY A 28 -8.16 -4.42 15.57
C GLY A 28 -7.61 -3.54 14.45
N VAL A 29 -6.46 -3.88 13.84
CA VAL A 29 -5.89 -3.08 12.72
C VAL A 29 -6.29 -3.56 11.32
N LYS A 30 -7.05 -4.66 11.21
CA LYS A 30 -7.44 -5.26 9.93
C LYS A 30 -8.19 -4.28 9.00
N GLN A 31 -8.99 -3.40 9.59
CA GLN A 31 -9.72 -2.32 8.90
C GLN A 31 -8.82 -1.35 8.10
N TYR A 32 -7.52 -1.25 8.44
CA TYR A 32 -6.58 -0.37 7.74
C TYR A 32 -6.02 -0.97 6.46
N TYR A 33 -6.33 -2.24 6.15
CA TYR A 33 -5.83 -2.89 4.93
C TYR A 33 -6.76 -3.97 4.33
N ASP A 34 -8.00 -4.09 4.82
CA ASP A 34 -8.97 -5.09 4.35
C ASP A 34 -9.70 -4.71 3.06
N GLY A 35 -9.42 -3.53 2.50
CA GLY A 35 -10.02 -3.05 1.26
C GLY A 35 -11.44 -2.50 1.39
N THR A 36 -11.99 -2.39 2.60
CA THR A 36 -13.34 -1.83 2.81
C THR A 36 -13.38 -0.31 2.67
N ASN A 37 -12.24 0.38 2.86
CA ASN A 37 -12.11 1.82 2.74
C ASN A 37 -10.95 2.16 1.80
N THR A 38 -11.24 2.87 0.71
CA THR A 38 -10.25 3.30 -0.29
C THR A 38 -9.25 4.34 0.24
N ASN A 39 -9.55 4.96 1.38
CA ASN A 39 -8.62 5.86 2.07
C ASN A 39 -7.54 5.12 2.86
N TYR A 40 -7.70 3.81 3.06
CA TYR A 40 -6.75 2.94 3.75
C TYR A 40 -5.99 2.06 2.76
N LEU A 41 -5.05 1.26 3.29
CA LEU A 41 -4.24 0.38 2.45
C LEU A 41 -5.09 -0.75 1.86
N GLN A 42 -4.56 -1.37 0.82
CA GLN A 42 -5.11 -2.55 0.18
C GLN A 42 -3.94 -3.47 -0.18
N ILE A 43 -4.19 -4.77 -0.12
CA ILE A 43 -3.26 -5.77 -0.65
C ILE A 43 -3.75 -6.19 -2.04
N VAL A 44 -2.95 -5.92 -3.05
CA VAL A 44 -3.23 -6.28 -4.45
C VAL A 44 -2.23 -7.30 -4.95
N ASN A 45 -2.64 -8.14 -5.90
CA ASN A 45 -1.75 -9.01 -6.66
C ASN A 45 -1.53 -8.38 -8.04
N LEU A 46 -0.32 -7.88 -8.29
CA LEU A 46 0.08 -7.32 -9.57
C LEU A 46 1.19 -8.16 -10.18
N ARG A 47 0.96 -8.74 -11.37
CA ARG A 47 1.95 -9.52 -12.12
C ARG A 47 2.69 -10.56 -11.26
N ASN A 48 1.95 -11.30 -10.44
CA ASN A 48 2.42 -12.30 -9.47
C ASN A 48 3.19 -11.75 -8.25
N GLU A 49 3.17 -10.44 -8.02
CA GLU A 49 3.72 -9.81 -6.83
C GLU A 49 2.58 -9.32 -5.94
N LYS A 50 2.67 -9.60 -4.64
CA LYS A 50 1.78 -9.02 -3.64
C LYS A 50 2.32 -7.65 -3.24
N ILE A 51 1.45 -6.64 -3.25
CA ILE A 51 1.83 -5.27 -2.91
C ILE A 51 0.79 -4.73 -1.94
N ILE A 52 1.25 -4.10 -0.85
CA ILE A 52 0.41 -3.38 0.11
C ILE A 52 0.56 -1.88 -0.14
N GLY A 53 -0.56 -1.17 -0.33
CA GLY A 53 -0.51 0.22 -0.79
C GLY A 53 -1.87 0.82 -1.00
N ARG A 54 -1.96 1.90 -1.79
CA ARG A 54 -3.21 2.56 -2.14
C ARG A 54 -3.23 3.01 -3.59
N TYR A 55 -4.43 3.11 -4.15
CA TYR A 55 -4.64 3.74 -5.45
C TYR A 55 -4.54 5.26 -5.33
N LEU A 56 -4.03 5.89 -6.38
CA LEU A 56 -4.12 7.33 -6.59
C LEU A 56 -5.33 7.65 -7.45
N ASP A 57 -5.98 8.78 -7.15
CA ASP A 57 -7.04 9.33 -7.96
C ASP A 57 -6.47 9.99 -9.23
N ASP A 58 -7.28 10.08 -10.28
CA ASP A 58 -6.88 10.76 -11.50
C ASP A 58 -6.62 12.25 -11.23
N GLY A 59 -5.51 12.76 -11.76
CA GLY A 59 -5.07 14.14 -11.49
C GLY A 59 -4.43 14.34 -10.12
N PHE A 60 -4.04 13.27 -9.41
CA PHE A 60 -3.32 13.38 -8.13
C PHE A 60 -2.05 14.25 -8.27
N PRO A 61 -1.88 15.30 -7.44
CA PRO A 61 -0.72 16.17 -7.53
C PRO A 61 0.59 15.43 -7.23
N ALA A 62 1.53 15.45 -8.16
CA ALA A 62 2.85 14.81 -7.98
C ALA A 62 3.60 15.34 -6.75
N ALA A 63 3.38 16.61 -6.37
CA ALA A 63 3.96 17.21 -5.17
C ALA A 63 3.57 16.48 -3.87
N ASN A 64 2.39 15.86 -3.84
CA ASN A 64 1.86 15.17 -2.66
C ASN A 64 2.26 13.68 -2.61
N LEU A 65 3.05 13.19 -3.56
CA LEU A 65 3.46 11.79 -3.61
C LEU A 65 4.34 11.40 -2.41
N SER A 66 5.16 12.34 -1.92
CA SER A 66 5.98 12.13 -0.71
C SER A 66 5.10 11.92 0.53
N ASP A 67 4.01 12.68 0.67
CA ASP A 67 3.05 12.51 1.75
C ASP A 67 2.34 11.16 1.68
N VAL A 68 1.98 10.71 0.48
CA VAL A 68 1.43 9.36 0.25
C VAL A 68 2.41 8.29 0.68
N SER A 69 3.68 8.41 0.30
CA SER A 69 4.72 7.45 0.64
C SER A 69 4.92 7.36 2.16
N ARG A 70 5.00 8.50 2.85
CA ARG A 70 5.05 8.58 4.31
C ARG A 70 3.83 7.98 5.00
N ASN A 71 2.64 8.25 4.45
CA ASN A 71 1.39 7.71 4.96
C ASN A 71 1.37 6.18 4.86
N ILE A 72 1.77 5.62 3.72
CA ILE A 72 1.90 4.17 3.52
C ILE A 72 2.88 3.59 4.53
N CYS A 73 4.10 4.13 4.66
CA CYS A 73 5.09 3.64 5.61
C CYS A 73 4.56 3.69 7.05
N SER A 74 3.87 4.77 7.43
CA SER A 74 3.30 4.94 8.77
C SER A 74 2.21 3.91 9.09
N LEU A 75 1.33 3.64 8.13
CA LEU A 75 0.26 2.65 8.28
C LEU A 75 0.81 1.22 8.30
N VAL A 76 1.75 0.89 7.42
CA VAL A 76 2.37 -0.45 7.46
C VAL A 76 3.11 -0.65 8.78
N LYS A 77 3.87 0.34 9.24
CA LYS A 77 4.53 0.30 10.56
C LYS A 77 3.54 0.08 11.71
N LEU A 78 2.37 0.72 11.65
CA LEU A 78 1.29 0.52 12.62
C LEU A 78 0.77 -0.93 12.60
N ILE A 79 0.54 -1.49 11.41
CA ILE A 79 0.03 -2.85 11.24
C ILE A 79 1.04 -3.90 11.72
N THR A 80 2.33 -3.69 11.42
CA THR A 80 3.41 -4.66 11.65
C THR A 80 4.20 -4.40 12.93
N ARG A 81 3.58 -3.82 13.96
CA ARG A 81 4.18 -3.66 15.31
C ARG A 81 5.52 -2.91 15.33
N GLY A 82 5.65 -1.88 14.49
CA GLY A 82 6.83 -1.01 14.52
C GLY A 82 7.96 -1.41 13.59
N ARG A 83 7.75 -2.36 12.65
CA ARG A 83 8.71 -2.63 11.56
C ARG A 83 9.20 -1.31 10.95
N ARG A 84 10.51 -1.21 10.78
CA ARG A 84 11.13 -0.12 10.04
C ARG A 84 10.90 -0.36 8.54
N ILE A 85 10.24 0.60 7.91
CA ILE A 85 10.04 0.66 6.47
C ILE A 85 10.57 2.00 6.00
N GLU A 86 11.44 1.97 5.01
CA GLU A 86 12.02 3.17 4.42
C GLU A 86 11.17 3.68 3.25
N GLU A 87 11.19 4.99 3.00
CA GLU A 87 10.41 5.59 1.90
C GLU A 87 10.86 5.09 0.52
N ASP A 88 12.11 4.64 0.38
CA ASP A 88 12.65 4.07 -0.86
C ASP A 88 12.11 2.65 -1.17
N GLU A 89 11.49 1.98 -0.20
CA GLU A 89 10.76 0.73 -0.43
C GLU A 89 9.38 0.97 -1.09
N VAL A 90 8.91 2.22 -1.13
CA VAL A 90 7.65 2.60 -1.76
C VAL A 90 7.83 2.84 -3.25
N HIS A 91 7.04 2.14 -4.06
CA HIS A 91 7.11 2.19 -5.51
C HIS A 91 5.74 2.50 -6.11
N ILE A 92 5.75 3.05 -7.33
CA ILE A 92 4.55 3.29 -8.14
C ILE A 92 4.41 2.15 -9.15
N TYR A 93 3.21 1.59 -9.23
CA TYR A 93 2.86 0.50 -10.12
C TYR A 93 1.75 0.94 -11.06
N SER A 94 1.86 0.53 -12.32
CA SER A 94 0.74 0.58 -13.27
C SER A 94 -0.09 -0.69 -13.13
N CYS A 95 -1.37 -0.54 -12.77
CA CYS A 95 -2.34 -1.62 -12.72
C CYS A 95 -3.00 -1.86 -14.08
#